data_AF-A0ABD0QBR3-F1
#
_entry.id   AF-A0ABD0QBR3-F1
#
_cell.length_a   1.000
_cell.length_b   1.000
_cell.length_c   1.000
_cell.angle_alpha   90.00
_cell.angle_beta   90.00
_cell.angle_gamma   90.00
#
_symmetry.space_group_name_H-M   'P 1'
#
loop_
_entity.id
_entity.type
_entity.pdbx_description
1 polymer ?
#
loop_
_entity_poly.entity_id
_entity_poly.type
_entity_poly.pdbx_seq_one_letter_code
_entity_poly.pdbx_strand_id
1 'polypeptide(L)' 'ANNRTLREKILQVNPLVEAFGNACTAINDNSSRFGKYLEMKFTPTGAVMGAKISEYLLEKSRVIKQAT' A
#
# COMPACT_ATOMS: atom_id res chain seq x y z
N ALA A 1 16.16 20.98 6.37
CA ALA A 1 15.67 19.61 6.62
C ALA A 1 14.77 19.19 5.46
N ASN A 2 15.15 18.11 4.79
CA ASN A 2 14.66 17.60 3.49
C ASN A 2 13.14 17.72 3.28
N ASN A 3 12.74 18.71 2.47
CA ASN A 3 11.36 18.92 2.05
C ASN A 3 11.04 17.98 0.87
N ARG A 4 11.06 16.66 1.13
CA ARG A 4 10.58 15.63 0.19
C ARG A 4 9.17 16.03 -0.23
N THR A 5 8.92 16.16 -1.53
CA THR A 5 7.62 16.65 -2.01
C THR A 5 6.52 15.71 -1.49
N LEU A 6 5.35 16.22 -1.13
CA LEU A 6 4.25 15.42 -0.57
C LEU A 6 3.97 14.16 -1.41
N ARG A 7 4.07 14.30 -2.75
CA ARG A 7 3.98 13.21 -3.70
C ARG A 7 4.99 12.10 -3.43
N GLU A 8 6.26 12.43 -3.22
CA GLU A 8 7.32 11.45 -2.93
C GLU A 8 7.06 10.72 -1.62
N LYS A 9 6.54 11.41 -0.60
CA LYS A 9 6.15 10.78 0.66
C LYS A 9 5.03 9.77 0.46
N ILE A 10 4.00 10.12 -0.32
CA ILE A 10 2.89 9.21 -0.64
C ILE A 10 3.40 7.98 -1.40
N LEU A 11 4.28 8.16 -2.38
CA LEU A 11 4.85 7.05 -3.16
C LEU A 11 5.73 6.13 -2.30
N GLN A 12 6.43 6.65 -1.30
CA GLN A 12 7.27 5.85 -0.39
C GLN A 12 6.49 4.95 0.55
N VAL A 13 5.18 5.15 0.70
CA VAL A 13 4.36 4.23 1.48
C VAL A 13 4.21 2.89 0.77
N ASN A 14 4.25 2.84 -0.57
CA ASN A 14 4.06 1.59 -1.31
C ASN A 14 5.05 0.48 -0.92
N PRO A 15 6.38 0.68 -0.95
CA PRO A 15 7.33 -0.34 -0.51
C PRO A 15 7.07 -0.85 0.91
N LEU A 16 6.59 0.02 1.80
CA LEU A 16 6.24 -0.37 3.17
C LEU A 16 5.05 -1.33 3.19
N VAL A 17 3.95 -1.00 2.52
CA VAL A 17 2.75 -1.86 2.51
C VAL A 17 2.97 -3.15 1.71
N GLU A 18 3.81 -3.11 0.68
CA GLU A 18 4.22 -4.30 -0.05
C GLU A 18 5.02 -5.26 0.85
N ALA A 19 5.95 -4.75 1.66
CA ALA A 19 6.73 -5.58 2.59
C ALA A 19 5.85 -6.30 3.64
N PHE A 20 4.72 -5.72 4.02
CA PHE A 20 3.80 -6.34 4.99
C PHE A 20 2.68 -7.17 4.36
N GLY A 21 2.22 -6.79 3.18
CA GLY A 21 0.98 -7.30 2.61
C GLY A 21 1.13 -8.07 1.30
N ASN A 22 2.31 -8.04 0.67
CA ASN A 22 2.57 -8.84 -0.52
C ASN A 22 3.26 -10.15 -0.17
N ALA A 23 3.01 -11.17 -0.99
CA ALA A 23 3.67 -12.46 -0.89
C ALA A 23 3.88 -13.08 -2.27
N CYS A 24 4.91 -13.91 -2.39
CA CYS A 24 5.04 -14.81 -3.52
C CYS A 24 3.94 -15.88 -3.49
N THR A 25 3.42 -16.18 -4.67
CA THR A 25 2.42 -17.20 -4.97
C THR A 25 2.91 -18.01 -6.17
N ALA A 26 2.29 -19.16 -6.46
CA ALA A 26 2.72 -20.03 -7.56
C ALA A 26 2.80 -19.35 -8.95
N ILE A 27 2.08 -18.25 -9.17
CA ILE A 27 1.99 -17.56 -10.46
C ILE A 27 2.44 -16.09 -10.42
N ASN A 28 2.79 -15.56 -9.24
CA ASN A 28 3.18 -14.17 -9.07
C ASN A 28 4.00 -13.99 -7.81
N ASP A 29 5.23 -13.50 -7.97
CA ASP A 29 6.21 -13.30 -6.90
C ASP A 29 5.89 -12.12 -5.97
N ASN A 30 5.05 -11.17 -6.39
CA ASN A 30 4.71 -9.97 -5.63
C ASN A 30 3.18 -9.73 -5.60
N SER A 31 2.41 -10.74 -5.19
CA SER A 31 0.95 -10.66 -5.11
C SER A 31 0.49 -9.99 -3.82
N SER A 32 -0.26 -8.89 -3.90
CA SER A 32 -0.92 -8.30 -2.73
C SER A 32 -1.99 -9.23 -2.17
N ARG A 33 -1.90 -9.51 -0.87
CA ARG A 33 -2.81 -10.40 -0.12
C ARG A 33 -3.73 -9.61 0.81
N PHE A 34 -4.00 -8.36 0.44
CA PHE A 34 -4.91 -7.43 1.09
C PHE A 34 -5.46 -6.44 0.05
N GLY A 35 -6.62 -5.88 0.32
CA GLY A 35 -7.16 -4.73 -0.41
C GLY A 35 -6.57 -3.43 0.12
N LYS A 36 -5.97 -2.63 -0.76
CA LYS A 36 -5.44 -1.30 -0.47
C LYS A 36 -6.36 -0.23 -1.03
N TYR A 37 -6.95 0.60 -0.18
CA TYR A 37 -7.69 1.80 -0.59
C TYR A 37 -6.87 3.05 -0.32
N LEU A 38 -6.51 3.79 -1.38
CA LEU A 38 -5.80 5.06 -1.30
C LEU A 38 -6.78 6.20 -1.59
N GLU A 39 -7.15 6.94 -0.55
CA GLU A 39 -7.96 8.15 -0.65
C GLU A 39 -7.05 9.37 -0.85
N MET A 40 -7.20 10.07 -1.96
CA MET A 40 -6.47 11.30 -2.25
C MET A 40 -7.28 12.53 -1.84
N LYS A 41 -6.66 13.47 -1.13
CA LYS A 41 -7.30 14.70 -0.67
C LYS A 41 -6.80 15.89 -1.48
N PHE A 42 -7.72 16.68 -2.00
CA PHE A 42 -7.43 17.81 -2.88
C PHE A 42 -7.98 19.12 -2.31
N THR A 43 -7.32 20.23 -2.65
CA THR A 43 -7.88 21.57 -2.48
C THR A 43 -9.02 21.79 -3.49
N PRO A 44 -9.87 22.82 -3.28
CA PRO A 44 -10.86 23.23 -4.30
C PRO A 44 -10.23 23.62 -5.64
N THR A 45 -8.95 24.02 -5.63
CA THR A 45 -8.16 24.36 -6.82
C THR A 45 -7.46 23.16 -7.48
N GLY A 46 -7.65 21.94 -6.96
CA GLY A 46 -7.11 20.70 -7.53
C GLY A 46 -5.71 20.32 -7.08
N ALA A 47 -5.10 21.04 -6.14
CA ALA A 47 -3.79 20.69 -5.59
C ALA A 47 -3.89 19.56 -4.56
N VAL A 48 -2.93 18.64 -4.55
CA VAL A 48 -2.90 17.53 -3.58
C VAL A 48 -2.56 18.07 -2.19
N MET A 49 -3.46 17.87 -1.23
CA MET A 49 -3.27 18.20 0.18
C MET A 49 -2.69 17.03 0.98
N GLY A 50 -2.99 15.80 0.56
CA GLY A 50 -2.52 14.60 1.24
C GLY A 50 -3.20 13.34 0.73
N ALA A 51 -2.96 12.22 1.43
CA ALA A 51 -3.63 10.97 1.16
C ALA A 51 -3.84 10.18 2.46
N LYS A 52 -4.84 9.30 2.46
CA LYS A 52 -5.10 8.33 3.52
C LYS A 52 -5.11 6.93 2.90
N ILE A 53 -4.47 5.97 3.57
CA ILE A 53 -4.53 4.56 3.19
C ILE A 53 -5.40 3.83 4.21
N SER A 54 -6.26 2.95 3.71
CA SER A 54 -7.03 1.98 4.50
C SER A 54 -6.84 0.59 3.90
N GLU A 55 -6.64 -0.41 4.76
CA GLU A 55 -6.49 -1.81 4.41
C GLU A 55 -7.74 -2.63 4.69
N TYR A 56 -7.99 -3.63 3.84
CA TYR A 56 -9.14 -4.52 3.94
C TYR A 56 -8.77 -5.96 3.55
N LEU A 57 -9.52 -6.94 4.04
CA LEU A 57 -9.48 -8.33 3.56
C LEU A 57 -8.08 -8.97 3.52
N LEU A 58 -7.29 -8.77 4.58
CA LEU A 58 -6.00 -9.46 4.72
C LEU A 58 -6.21 -10.98 4.69
N GLU A 59 -5.42 -11.71 3.90
CA GLU A 59 -5.39 -13.17 3.86
C GLU A 59 -4.74 -13.75 5.13
N LYS A 60 -5.46 -13.69 6.26
CA LYS A 60 -4.93 -14.07 7.58
C LYS A 60 -4.43 -15.52 7.65
N SER A 61 -5.01 -16.44 6.85
CA SER A 61 -4.58 -17.84 6.80
C SER A 61 -3.12 -18.00 6.37
N ARG A 62 -2.62 -17.12 5.47
CA ARG A 62 -1.24 -17.17 4.97
C ARG A 62 -0.21 -16.94 6.05
N VAL A 63 -0.56 -16.25 7.14
CA VAL A 63 0.36 -15.96 8.25
C VAL A 63 0.84 -17.26 8.91
N ILE A 64 0.00 -18.29 8.98
CA ILE A 64 0.29 -19.53 9.69
C ILE A 64 0.48 -20.74 8.77
N LYS A 65 0.04 -20.66 7.51
CA LYS A 65 0.07 -21.77 6.56
C LYS A 65 0.31 -21.29 5.14
N GLN A 66 1.28 -21.89 4.47
CA GLN A 66 1.56 -21.66 3.04
C GLN A 66 1.38 -22.98 2.28
N ALA A 67 0.95 -22.89 1.02
CA ALA A 67 0.97 -24.06 0.15
C ALA A 67 2.43 -24.37 -0.21
N THR A 68 2.79 -25.65 -0.14
CA THR A 68 4.13 -26.15 -0.51
C THR A 68 4.32 -26.10 -2.01
#